data_AF-A0AAV8WQS4-F1
#
_entry.id   AF-A0AAV8WQS4-F1
#
_cell.length_a   1.000
_cell.length_b   1.000
_cell.length_c   1.000
_cell.angle_alpha   90.00
_cell.angle_beta   90.00
_cell.angle_gamma   90.00
#
_symmetry.space_group_name_H-M   'P 1'
#
loop_
_entity.id
_entity.type
_entity.pdbx_description
1 polymer ?
#
loop_
_entity_poly.entity_id
_entity_poly.type
_entity_poly.pdbx_seq_one_letter_code
_entity_poly.pdbx_strand_id
1 'polypeptide(L)'
;MELGSTKREKQPKYAGKKRVMMYFKEYCDYTGIHGFRYIAEERTFFESERIHNVASTICDFYATEQNNNGTTQDDVYNFLNMSRINNFLYCQYLGFEFDCAQGFTPILTEDGVCYSFNILDRRDIFYNDVYNFHNFHETNRTKDWSMEQGYSETANIDTFPRRALRAGTKDALYIVLQTKYSDTEYECSSEESGYRVSLHLPSKIPEVVESYFTVPLDQRIAGGIIPHIIKTSAGVKTFDPFKRDCYFPSEKALKFFKTYTHENCLMECKTNFTLRTCGCVGFYMPSNFSMLSINSEILPEKNKRNSAYCDCLPTCTDVTYNLELSQNNFKYEPRDKNLKLKKGIYYSILTLYFKKNHIETKERNELYGFSDLISNFGGLLGLFTGFSILSFIEIIYFLSLRIWGNIKLHGNWNGKRE
;
A
#
# COMPACT_ATOMS: atom_id res chain seq x y z
N MET A 1 -11.64 -69.05 3.84
CA MET A 1 -10.51 -68.50 4.63
C MET A 1 -10.80 -67.05 4.90
N GLU A 2 -10.70 -66.68 6.17
CA GLU A 2 -11.44 -65.62 6.83
C GLU A 2 -10.91 -64.21 6.52
N LEU A 3 -11.85 -63.28 6.32
CA LEU A 3 -11.63 -61.85 6.42
C LEU A 3 -11.48 -61.48 7.91
N GLY A 4 -10.28 -61.08 8.31
CA GLY A 4 -9.99 -60.58 9.64
C GLY A 4 -10.71 -59.27 9.93
N SER A 5 -11.61 -59.31 10.91
CA SER A 5 -12.34 -58.16 11.45
C SER A 5 -11.37 -57.22 12.18
N THR A 6 -11.12 -56.02 11.66
CA THR A 6 -10.57 -54.91 12.45
C THR A 6 -11.71 -54.29 13.24
N LYS A 7 -11.64 -54.42 14.57
CA LYS A 7 -12.56 -53.80 15.53
C LYS A 7 -12.61 -52.29 15.28
N ARG A 8 -13.78 -51.77 14.87
CA ARG A 8 -14.10 -50.35 15.01
C ARG A 8 -14.06 -50.00 16.50
N GLU A 9 -13.06 -49.24 16.92
CA GLU A 9 -13.12 -48.55 18.21
C GLU A 9 -14.35 -47.65 18.21
N LYS A 10 -15.28 -47.93 19.13
CA LYS A 10 -16.46 -47.09 19.34
C LYS A 10 -15.97 -45.76 19.89
N GLN A 11 -16.06 -44.70 19.09
CA GLN A 11 -15.96 -43.33 19.59
C GLN A 11 -16.97 -43.14 20.74
N PRO A 12 -16.54 -42.62 21.90
CA PRO A 12 -17.46 -42.38 22.99
C PRO A 12 -18.46 -41.30 22.57
N LYS A 13 -19.76 -41.59 22.71
CA LYS A 13 -20.85 -40.64 22.48
C LYS A 13 -20.86 -39.61 23.61
N TYR A 14 -20.19 -38.49 23.39
CA TYR A 14 -20.35 -37.29 24.21
C TYR A 14 -21.32 -36.31 23.54
N ALA A 15 -22.16 -35.66 24.35
CA ALA A 15 -23.11 -34.64 23.93
C ALA A 15 -22.40 -33.50 23.15
N GLY A 16 -23.09 -32.92 22.15
CA GLY A 16 -22.51 -32.02 21.13
C GLY A 16 -21.58 -30.90 21.64
N LYS A 17 -21.84 -30.35 22.84
CA LYS A 17 -20.99 -29.33 23.48
C LYS A 17 -19.55 -29.80 23.77
N LYS A 18 -19.36 -31.08 24.12
CA LYS A 18 -18.03 -31.63 24.39
C LYS A 18 -17.22 -31.91 23.11
N ARG A 19 -17.90 -32.10 21.97
CA ARG A 19 -17.22 -32.33 20.68
C ARG A 19 -16.58 -31.05 20.15
N VAL A 20 -17.28 -29.92 20.16
CA VAL A 20 -16.77 -28.65 19.60
C VAL A 20 -15.56 -28.14 20.38
N MET A 21 -15.59 -28.17 21.71
CA MET A 21 -14.44 -27.79 22.55
C MET A 21 -13.22 -28.69 22.28
N MET A 22 -13.46 -29.98 22.00
CA MET A 22 -12.40 -30.95 21.72
C MET A 22 -11.81 -30.72 20.33
N TYR A 23 -12.64 -30.50 19.30
CA TYR A 23 -12.19 -30.12 17.96
C TYR A 23 -11.48 -28.77 17.93
N PHE A 24 -11.93 -27.78 18.70
CA PHE A 24 -11.27 -26.47 18.78
C PHE A 24 -9.94 -26.57 19.54
N LYS A 25 -9.86 -27.40 20.58
CA LYS A 25 -8.59 -27.67 21.28
C LYS A 25 -7.61 -28.42 20.39
N GLU A 26 -8.08 -29.45 19.70
CA GLU A 26 -7.31 -30.22 18.72
C GLU A 26 -6.85 -29.28 17.57
N TYR A 27 -7.72 -28.41 17.06
CA TYR A 27 -7.40 -27.36 16.10
C TYR A 27 -6.32 -26.40 16.63
N CYS A 28 -6.44 -25.87 17.85
CA CYS A 28 -5.43 -24.99 18.45
C CYS A 28 -4.09 -25.70 18.72
N ASP A 29 -4.11 -27.02 18.90
CA ASP A 29 -2.92 -27.85 19.04
C ASP A 29 -2.24 -28.12 17.68
N TYR A 30 -2.96 -27.98 16.56
CA TYR A 30 -2.47 -28.22 15.20
C TYR A 30 -2.37 -26.96 14.30
N THR A 31 -2.90 -25.80 14.71
CA THR A 31 -2.76 -24.53 13.97
C THR A 31 -1.52 -23.75 14.42
N GLY A 32 -0.77 -23.19 13.47
CA GLY A 32 0.44 -22.40 13.75
C GLY A 32 0.21 -21.00 14.35
N ILE A 33 -1.04 -20.57 14.50
CA ILE A 33 -1.37 -19.21 14.98
C ILE A 33 -1.31 -19.16 16.51
N HIS A 34 -0.16 -18.72 17.05
CA HIS A 34 0.15 -18.65 18.48
C HIS A 34 -0.90 -17.92 19.34
N GLY A 35 -1.70 -17.03 18.75
CA GLY A 35 -2.84 -16.39 19.43
C GLY A 35 -3.93 -17.39 19.84
N PHE A 36 -4.25 -18.37 18.99
CA PHE A 36 -5.39 -19.26 19.22
C PHE A 36 -5.19 -20.19 20.41
N ARG A 37 -3.99 -20.78 20.54
CA ARG A 37 -3.72 -21.73 21.61
C ARG A 37 -3.84 -21.12 23.00
N TYR A 38 -3.26 -19.94 23.20
CA TYR A 38 -3.34 -19.23 24.48
C TYR A 38 -4.77 -18.74 24.78
N ILE A 39 -5.50 -18.36 23.72
CA ILE A 39 -6.88 -17.87 23.82
C ILE A 39 -7.90 -19.01 24.03
N ALA A 40 -7.61 -20.22 23.53
CA ALA A 40 -8.48 -21.39 23.64
C ALA A 40 -8.36 -22.11 24.97
N GLU A 41 -7.14 -22.16 25.53
CA GLU A 41 -6.86 -22.91 26.76
C GLU A 41 -7.45 -22.25 28.02
N GLU A 42 -7.58 -20.91 28.04
CA GLU A 42 -8.04 -20.15 29.22
C GLU A 42 -9.49 -19.67 29.17
N ARG A 43 -10.23 -19.87 28.07
CA ARG A 43 -11.53 -19.22 27.85
C ARG A 43 -12.75 -20.12 27.93
N THR A 44 -13.89 -19.47 28.11
CA THR A 44 -15.19 -20.15 28.08
C THR A 44 -15.53 -20.63 26.67
N PHE A 45 -16.33 -21.69 26.57
CA PHE A 45 -16.77 -22.28 25.30
C PHE A 45 -17.30 -21.23 24.28
N PHE A 46 -18.11 -20.29 24.75
CA PHE A 46 -18.70 -19.25 23.89
C PHE A 46 -17.67 -18.24 23.37
N GLU A 47 -16.65 -17.90 24.16
CA GLU A 47 -15.57 -17.01 23.70
C GLU A 47 -14.69 -17.71 22.67
N SER A 48 -14.41 -19.00 22.89
CA SER A 48 -13.66 -19.84 21.97
C SER A 48 -14.37 -19.98 20.61
N GLU A 49 -15.69 -20.18 20.61
CA GLU A 49 -16.50 -20.24 19.39
C GLU A 49 -16.48 -18.90 18.62
N ARG A 50 -16.62 -17.77 19.32
CA ARG A 50 -16.54 -16.44 18.69
C ARG A 50 -15.17 -16.20 18.04
N ILE A 51 -14.10 -16.60 18.70
CA ILE A 51 -12.72 -16.43 18.22
C ILE A 51 -12.45 -17.33 17.01
N HIS A 52 -12.98 -18.56 17.00
CA HIS A 52 -12.92 -19.44 15.83
C HIS A 52 -13.60 -18.79 14.60
N ASN A 53 -14.78 -18.20 14.79
CA ASN A 53 -15.51 -17.53 13.70
C ASN A 53 -14.78 -16.29 13.17
N VAL A 54 -13.97 -15.62 13.99
CA VAL A 54 -13.08 -14.55 13.50
C VAL A 54 -11.90 -15.13 12.72
N ALA A 55 -11.32 -16.24 13.18
CA ALA A 55 -10.20 -16.91 12.50
C ALA A 55 -10.51 -17.23 11.04
N SER A 56 -11.70 -17.79 10.81
CA SER A 56 -12.14 -18.25 9.50
C SER A 56 -12.35 -17.11 8.50
N THR A 57 -12.39 -15.85 8.96
CA THR A 57 -12.45 -14.68 8.06
C THR A 57 -11.10 -14.30 7.46
N ILE A 58 -10.00 -14.76 8.06
CA ILE A 58 -8.63 -14.46 7.60
C ILE A 58 -8.08 -15.62 6.78
N CYS A 59 -8.45 -16.85 7.13
CA CYS A 59 -8.08 -18.05 6.41
C CYS A 59 -9.29 -18.96 6.21
N ASP A 60 -9.51 -19.38 4.96
CA ASP A 60 -10.56 -20.32 4.55
C ASP A 60 -10.25 -21.71 5.10
N PHE A 61 -10.52 -21.92 6.39
CA PHE A 61 -10.58 -23.26 6.95
C PHE A 61 -11.86 -23.93 6.47
N TYR A 62 -11.80 -25.23 6.12
CA TYR A 62 -12.97 -26.04 5.79
C TYR A 62 -13.91 -26.19 7.03
N ALA A 63 -14.59 -25.12 7.40
CA ALA A 63 -15.53 -25.08 8.50
C ALA A 63 -16.95 -24.96 7.94
N THR A 64 -17.75 -25.97 8.26
CA THR A 64 -19.19 -26.06 7.98
C THR A 64 -19.93 -24.84 8.50
N GLU A 65 -20.80 -24.27 7.65
CA GLU A 65 -21.83 -23.27 7.94
C GLU A 65 -22.29 -23.29 9.41
N GLN A 66 -21.87 -22.30 10.20
CA GLN A 66 -22.54 -21.99 11.47
C GLN A 66 -22.79 -20.49 11.60
N ASN A 67 -23.99 -20.20 12.09
CA ASN A 67 -24.59 -18.87 12.20
C ASN A 67 -23.68 -17.88 12.95
N ASN A 68 -23.22 -16.85 12.24
CA ASN A 68 -22.42 -15.73 12.77
C ASN A 68 -23.22 -14.73 13.63
N ASN A 69 -24.33 -15.16 14.21
CA ASN A 69 -25.21 -14.32 15.02
C ASN A 69 -24.57 -14.04 16.38
N GLY A 70 -23.61 -13.11 16.42
CA GLY A 70 -23.09 -12.59 17.67
C GLY A 70 -21.65 -12.06 17.66
N THR A 71 -20.91 -12.10 16.55
CA THR A 71 -19.53 -11.58 16.52
C THR A 71 -19.53 -10.09 16.20
N THR A 72 -18.95 -9.25 17.08
CA THR A 72 -18.90 -7.80 16.86
C THR A 72 -17.58 -7.38 16.22
N GLN A 73 -17.56 -6.18 15.64
CA GLN A 73 -16.34 -5.59 15.09
C GLN A 73 -15.22 -5.45 16.13
N ASP A 74 -15.57 -5.11 17.37
CA ASP A 74 -14.59 -5.01 18.46
C ASP A 74 -14.00 -6.37 18.80
N ASP A 75 -14.77 -7.46 18.67
CA ASP A 75 -14.24 -8.82 18.87
C ASP A 75 -13.18 -9.18 17.82
N VAL A 76 -13.41 -8.82 16.55
CA VAL A 76 -12.45 -9.04 15.46
C VAL A 76 -11.15 -8.30 15.72
N TYR A 77 -11.24 -7.02 16.06
CA TYR A 77 -10.05 -6.23 16.29
C TYR A 77 -9.33 -6.56 17.60
N ASN A 78 -10.07 -6.92 18.66
CA ASN A 78 -9.48 -7.43 19.89
C ASN A 78 -8.72 -8.73 19.61
N PHE A 79 -9.30 -9.62 18.80
CA PHE A 79 -8.62 -10.82 18.33
C PHE A 79 -7.35 -10.48 17.55
N LEU A 80 -7.42 -9.57 16.57
CA LEU A 80 -6.26 -9.13 15.79
C LEU A 80 -5.16 -8.54 16.71
N ASN A 81 -5.53 -7.71 17.68
CA ASN A 81 -4.60 -7.13 18.63
C ASN A 81 -3.92 -8.19 19.51
N MET A 82 -4.65 -9.22 19.94
CA MET A 82 -4.09 -10.36 20.69
C MET A 82 -3.22 -11.26 19.82
N SER A 83 -3.51 -11.36 18.52
CA SER A 83 -2.76 -12.17 17.55
C SER A 83 -1.42 -11.54 17.11
N ARG A 84 -1.02 -10.41 17.69
CA ARG A 84 0.25 -9.73 17.39
C ARG A 84 1.45 -10.61 17.76
N ILE A 85 2.11 -11.17 16.75
CA ILE A 85 3.33 -11.95 16.96
C ILE A 85 4.54 -11.07 16.68
N ASN A 86 5.42 -10.91 17.67
CA ASN A 86 6.72 -10.28 17.47
C ASN A 86 7.75 -11.31 16.99
N ASN A 87 7.85 -11.45 15.66
CA ASN A 87 8.80 -12.34 15.01
C ASN A 87 10.17 -11.68 14.75
N PHE A 88 10.37 -10.43 15.18
CA PHE A 88 11.63 -9.73 14.98
C PHE A 88 12.62 -10.09 16.09
N LEU A 89 13.80 -10.60 15.69
CA LEU A 89 14.89 -10.90 16.61
C LEU A 89 15.92 -9.76 16.64
N TYR A 90 16.24 -9.19 15.49
CA TYR A 90 17.28 -8.17 15.34
C TYR A 90 16.97 -7.24 14.18
N CYS A 91 17.13 -5.93 14.39
CA CYS A 91 16.92 -4.92 13.36
C CYS A 91 18.06 -3.92 13.34
N GLN A 92 18.50 -3.57 12.13
CA GLN A 92 19.55 -2.61 11.88
C GLN A 92 19.20 -1.79 10.65
N TYR A 93 19.42 -0.48 10.71
CA TYR A 93 19.20 0.44 9.61
C TYR A 93 20.36 1.42 9.51
N LEU A 94 20.91 1.64 8.31
CA LEU A 94 22.09 2.48 8.07
C LEU A 94 23.31 2.10 8.93
N GLY A 95 23.45 0.80 9.24
CA GLY A 95 24.52 0.31 10.10
C GLY A 95 24.26 0.46 11.61
N PHE A 96 23.18 1.12 12.03
CA PHE A 96 22.82 1.31 13.45
C PHE A 96 21.74 0.35 13.88
N GLU A 97 21.94 -0.30 15.03
CA GLU A 97 20.96 -1.16 15.67
C GLU A 97 19.82 -0.33 16.28
N PHE A 98 18.59 -0.80 16.15
CA PHE A 98 17.42 -0.16 16.74
C PHE A 98 16.42 -1.20 17.24
N ASP A 99 15.55 -0.79 18.16
CA ASP A 99 14.47 -1.64 18.66
C ASP A 99 13.43 -1.90 17.56
N CYS A 100 13.34 -3.16 17.12
CA CYS A 100 12.39 -3.61 16.11
C CYS A 100 10.95 -3.22 16.46
N ALA A 101 10.57 -3.28 17.75
CA ALA A 101 9.21 -2.97 18.19
C ALA A 101 8.87 -1.49 18.01
N GLN A 102 9.86 -0.60 18.03
CA GLN A 102 9.69 0.84 17.81
C GLN A 102 9.85 1.23 16.33
N GLY A 103 10.63 0.48 15.56
CA GLY A 103 10.87 0.80 14.14
C GLY A 103 9.83 0.25 13.17
N PHE A 104 9.10 -0.79 13.56
CA PHE A 104 8.03 -1.39 12.76
C PHE A 104 6.65 -1.05 13.33
N THR A 105 5.85 -0.37 12.53
CA THR A 105 4.48 0.00 12.90
C THR A 105 3.51 -1.13 12.57
N PRO A 106 2.67 -1.59 13.51
CA PRO A 106 1.65 -2.59 13.21
C PRO A 106 0.56 -1.97 12.32
N ILE A 107 0.26 -2.63 11.20
CA ILE A 107 -0.74 -2.24 10.22
C ILE A 107 -1.72 -3.39 9.99
N LEU A 108 -2.90 -3.06 9.48
CA LEU A 108 -3.91 -4.03 9.09
C LEU A 108 -3.93 -4.15 7.56
N THR A 109 -3.90 -5.39 7.07
CA THR A 109 -3.97 -5.74 5.65
C THR A 109 -4.92 -6.92 5.45
N GLU A 110 -5.09 -7.37 4.22
CA GLU A 110 -5.88 -8.56 3.86
C GLU A 110 -5.46 -9.82 4.63
N ASP A 111 -4.16 -10.02 4.86
CA ASP A 111 -3.60 -11.17 5.59
C ASP A 111 -3.67 -10.99 7.13
N GLY A 112 -4.34 -9.95 7.63
CA GLY A 112 -4.45 -9.65 9.07
C GLY A 112 -3.44 -8.62 9.56
N VAL A 113 -2.75 -8.92 10.67
CA VAL A 113 -1.77 -7.99 11.28
C VAL A 113 -0.41 -8.11 10.59
N CYS A 114 0.00 -7.04 9.92
CA CYS A 114 1.33 -6.92 9.32
C CYS A 114 2.13 -5.80 9.99
N TYR A 115 3.40 -5.68 9.64
CA TYR A 115 4.31 -4.69 10.19
C TYR A 115 4.97 -3.91 9.06
N SER A 116 4.89 -2.58 9.11
CA SER A 116 5.50 -1.70 8.11
C SER A 116 6.64 -0.91 8.71
N PHE A 117 7.79 -0.96 8.06
CA PHE A 117 8.89 -0.05 8.33
C PHE A 117 8.65 1.27 7.59
N ASN A 118 8.85 2.40 8.27
CA ASN A 118 8.88 3.73 7.63
C ASN A 118 7.57 4.18 6.93
N ILE A 119 6.42 3.69 7.38
CA ILE A 119 5.10 4.17 6.95
C ILE A 119 4.74 5.49 7.63
N LEU A 120 3.89 6.32 7.02
CA LEU A 120 3.38 7.52 7.68
C LEU A 120 2.40 7.21 8.81
N ASP A 121 2.28 8.13 9.76
CA ASP A 121 1.28 8.08 10.81
C ASP A 121 -0.13 8.14 10.20
N ARG A 122 -1.08 7.41 10.80
CA ARG A 122 -2.46 7.36 10.32
C ARG A 122 -3.06 8.75 10.11
N ARG A 123 -2.72 9.74 10.95
CA ARG A 123 -3.29 11.10 10.85
C ARG A 123 -2.65 11.87 9.69
N ASP A 124 -1.59 11.37 9.06
CA ASP A 124 -1.05 11.89 7.80
C ASP A 124 -1.64 11.19 6.57
N ILE A 125 -2.10 9.95 6.71
CA ILE A 125 -2.68 9.16 5.62
C ILE A 125 -4.20 9.40 5.50
N PHE A 126 -4.93 9.32 6.60
CA PHE A 126 -6.39 9.31 6.65
C PHE A 126 -6.98 10.62 7.20
N TYR A 127 -8.20 10.93 6.79
CA TYR A 127 -9.03 11.93 7.46
C TYR A 127 -9.52 11.44 8.84
N ASN A 128 -9.95 12.37 9.69
CA ASN A 128 -10.29 12.09 11.10
C ASN A 128 -11.57 11.26 11.28
N ASP A 129 -12.44 11.23 10.27
CA ASP A 129 -13.73 10.53 10.26
C ASP A 129 -13.60 9.04 9.93
N VAL A 130 -12.41 8.58 9.52
CA VAL A 130 -12.12 7.17 9.32
C VAL A 130 -12.09 6.46 10.67
N TYR A 131 -12.88 5.40 10.81
CA TYR A 131 -12.89 4.53 11.96
C TYR A 131 -11.51 3.90 12.14
N ASN A 132 -10.99 3.99 13.36
CA ASN A 132 -9.66 3.51 13.69
C ASN A 132 -9.72 2.63 14.93
N PHE A 133 -9.19 1.41 14.82
CA PHE A 133 -8.99 0.56 15.99
C PHE A 133 -7.68 0.90 16.70
N HIS A 134 -7.69 0.84 18.03
CA HIS A 134 -6.61 1.31 18.89
C HIS A 134 -5.24 0.69 18.54
N ASN A 135 -4.18 1.53 18.55
CA ASN A 135 -2.77 1.14 18.43
C ASN A 135 -2.33 0.51 17.10
N PHE A 136 -3.06 0.69 15.99
CA PHE A 136 -2.58 0.35 14.64
C PHE A 136 -2.24 1.63 13.84
N HIS A 137 -1.25 1.58 12.95
CA HIS A 137 -0.86 2.74 12.12
C HIS A 137 -0.48 4.01 12.93
N GLU A 138 -0.02 3.86 14.18
CA GLU A 138 0.47 4.96 15.00
C GLU A 138 2.00 5.02 14.92
N THR A 139 2.52 6.16 14.49
CA THR A 139 3.97 6.38 14.40
C THR A 139 4.31 7.87 14.41
N ASN A 140 5.56 8.21 14.10
CA ASN A 140 6.02 9.58 14.07
C ASN A 140 5.30 10.37 12.96
N ARG A 141 4.95 11.62 13.28
CA ARG A 141 4.36 12.55 12.32
C ARG A 141 5.36 12.88 11.21
N THR A 142 4.87 13.06 10.00
CA THR A 142 5.68 13.56 8.88
C THR A 142 6.33 14.91 9.22
N LYS A 143 7.58 15.08 8.81
CA LYS A 143 8.35 16.32 8.91
C LYS A 143 9.10 16.56 7.61
N ASP A 144 8.83 17.70 6.98
CA ASP A 144 9.55 18.18 5.79
C ASP A 144 9.53 17.21 4.59
N TRP A 145 8.45 16.44 4.42
CA TRP A 145 8.28 15.51 3.31
C TRP A 145 6.89 15.63 2.67
N SER A 146 6.86 15.59 1.33
CA SER A 146 5.64 15.48 0.53
C SER A 146 5.82 14.48 -0.61
N MET A 147 4.72 13.96 -1.14
CA MET A 147 4.76 13.01 -2.26
C MET A 147 5.30 13.65 -3.56
N GLU A 148 4.89 14.89 -3.87
CA GLU A 148 5.28 15.54 -5.13
C GLU A 148 6.71 16.09 -5.10
N GLN A 149 7.10 16.75 -4.00
CA GLN A 149 8.37 17.47 -3.90
C GLN A 149 9.44 16.66 -3.18
N GLY A 150 9.08 15.55 -2.54
CA GLY A 150 9.98 14.77 -1.71
C GLY A 150 10.34 15.52 -0.42
N TYR A 151 11.60 15.41 -0.02
CA TYR A 151 12.13 16.08 1.16
C TYR A 151 12.48 17.54 0.88
N SER A 152 12.15 18.45 1.80
CA SER A 152 12.58 19.86 1.73
C SER A 152 14.10 19.98 1.71
N GLU A 153 14.63 21.05 1.12
CA GLU A 153 16.08 21.33 1.10
C GLU A 153 16.64 21.58 2.52
N THR A 154 15.80 22.07 3.44
CA THR A 154 16.15 22.31 4.85
C THR A 154 15.94 21.10 5.76
N ALA A 155 15.54 19.95 5.20
CA ALA A 155 15.17 18.76 5.96
C ALA A 155 16.42 18.13 6.63
N ASN A 156 16.36 17.94 7.94
CA ASN A 156 17.45 17.33 8.72
C ASN A 156 17.62 15.83 8.41
N ILE A 157 18.70 15.21 8.88
CA ILE A 157 18.93 13.76 8.76
C ILE A 157 17.85 12.96 9.51
N ASP A 158 17.38 13.49 10.65
CA ASP A 158 16.40 12.84 11.53
C ASP A 158 14.92 13.06 11.11
N THR A 159 14.67 13.33 9.82
CA THR A 159 13.31 13.51 9.30
C THR A 159 12.53 12.20 9.24
N PHE A 160 11.21 12.31 9.33
CA PHE A 160 10.29 11.20 9.11
C PHE A 160 9.37 11.51 7.92
N PRO A 161 9.23 10.62 6.92
CA PRO A 161 9.81 9.28 6.82
C PRO A 161 11.35 9.28 6.68
N ARG A 162 12.00 8.26 7.23
CA ARG A 162 13.46 8.08 7.22
C ARG A 162 14.00 8.02 5.80
N ARG A 163 15.12 8.71 5.58
CA ARG A 163 15.84 8.77 4.30
C ARG A 163 16.85 7.66 4.18
N ALA A 164 17.05 7.15 2.97
CA ALA A 164 18.25 6.40 2.63
C ALA A 164 19.32 7.38 2.16
N LEU A 165 20.42 7.49 2.92
CA LEU A 165 21.49 8.46 2.64
C LEU A 165 22.50 7.92 1.61
N ARG A 166 22.65 6.59 1.56
CA ARG A 166 23.63 5.90 0.72
C ARG A 166 23.08 4.56 0.25
N ALA A 167 23.57 4.12 -0.89
CA ALA A 167 23.34 2.82 -1.47
C ALA A 167 24.36 1.79 -0.97
N GLY A 168 23.99 0.51 -1.09
CA GLY A 168 24.82 -0.62 -0.72
C GLY A 168 24.41 -1.29 0.58
N THR A 169 24.95 -2.49 0.79
CA THR A 169 24.52 -3.41 1.86
C THR A 169 24.89 -2.94 3.27
N LYS A 170 25.87 -2.06 3.43
CA LYS A 170 26.26 -1.49 4.73
C LYS A 170 25.22 -0.53 5.29
N ASP A 171 24.51 0.17 4.39
CA ASP A 171 23.47 1.13 4.72
C ASP A 171 22.06 0.52 4.56
N ALA A 172 21.97 -0.82 4.56
CA ALA A 172 20.74 -1.57 4.38
C ALA A 172 19.79 -1.49 5.59
N LEU A 173 18.52 -1.78 5.34
CA LEU A 173 17.63 -2.33 6.35
C LEU A 173 17.91 -3.83 6.46
N TYR A 174 18.45 -4.24 7.59
CA TYR A 174 18.81 -5.62 7.91
C TYR A 174 17.92 -6.14 9.04
N ILE A 175 17.20 -7.22 8.77
CA ILE A 175 16.20 -7.79 9.68
C ILE A 175 16.49 -9.27 9.84
N VAL A 176 16.49 -9.73 11.09
CA VAL A 176 16.48 -11.16 11.43
C VAL A 176 15.12 -11.51 11.99
N LEU A 177 14.44 -12.43 11.33
CA LEU A 177 13.14 -12.96 11.72
C LEU A 177 13.31 -14.34 12.34
N GLN A 178 12.47 -14.65 13.32
CA GLN A 178 12.40 -15.95 13.96
C GLN A 178 10.98 -16.52 13.91
N THR A 179 10.85 -17.80 13.58
CA THR A 179 9.58 -18.54 13.57
C THR A 179 9.76 -19.84 14.32
N LYS A 180 8.87 -20.19 15.25
CA LYS A 180 8.94 -21.52 15.88
C LYS A 180 8.44 -22.58 14.90
N TYR A 181 8.96 -23.81 15.02
CA TYR A 181 8.52 -24.92 14.18
C TYR A 181 7.06 -25.30 14.43
N SER A 182 6.55 -25.09 15.65
CA SER A 182 5.14 -25.29 15.99
C SER A 182 4.22 -24.27 15.35
N ASP A 183 4.76 -23.12 14.94
CA ASP A 183 3.98 -21.97 14.48
C ASP A 183 3.95 -21.89 12.96
N THR A 184 4.54 -22.87 12.26
CA THR A 184 4.51 -22.93 10.79
C THR A 184 3.17 -23.49 10.31
N GLU A 185 2.42 -22.65 9.62
CA GLU A 185 1.15 -23.00 8.99
C GLU A 185 1.33 -23.09 7.47
N TYR A 186 0.78 -24.13 6.84
CA TYR A 186 0.91 -24.39 5.40
C TYR A 186 -0.44 -24.38 4.68
N GLU A 187 -1.54 -24.58 5.40
CA GLU A 187 -2.87 -24.73 4.81
C GLU A 187 -3.44 -23.38 4.33
N CYS A 188 -3.26 -22.33 5.14
CA CYS A 188 -3.75 -20.98 4.82
C CYS A 188 -2.99 -20.26 3.71
N SER A 189 -1.73 -20.64 3.49
CA SER A 189 -0.81 -19.89 2.63
C SER A 189 -0.66 -20.49 1.24
N SER A 190 -1.55 -21.41 0.83
CA SER A 190 -1.48 -22.11 -0.46
C SER A 190 -0.10 -22.75 -0.70
N GLU A 191 0.40 -23.50 0.30
CA GLU A 191 1.69 -24.22 0.27
C GLU A 191 2.94 -23.33 0.36
N GLU A 192 2.82 -22.01 0.51
CA GLU A 192 3.99 -21.12 0.72
C GLU A 192 4.32 -20.95 2.21
N SER A 193 5.56 -21.21 2.61
CA SER A 193 6.04 -20.97 3.98
C SER A 193 7.03 -19.82 4.04
N GLY A 194 6.82 -18.89 4.98
CA GLY A 194 7.74 -17.76 5.21
C GLY A 194 6.99 -16.45 5.43
N TYR A 195 7.64 -15.35 5.08
CA TYR A 195 7.11 -14.00 5.25
C TYR A 195 6.84 -13.35 3.89
N ARG A 196 5.62 -12.87 3.66
CA ARG A 196 5.31 -12.01 2.51
C ARG A 196 5.78 -10.59 2.78
N VAL A 197 6.50 -10.01 1.83
CA VAL A 197 7.06 -8.66 1.93
C VAL A 197 6.66 -7.87 0.70
N SER A 198 6.12 -6.67 0.93
CA SER A 198 5.72 -5.73 -0.12
C SER A 198 6.44 -4.40 0.08
N LEU A 199 6.87 -3.77 -1.01
CA LEU A 199 7.44 -2.42 -1.00
C LEU A 199 6.38 -1.45 -1.48
N HIS A 200 6.20 -0.37 -0.73
CA HIS A 200 5.21 0.66 -1.05
C HIS A 200 5.71 2.04 -0.61
N LEU A 201 5.02 3.08 -1.07
CA LEU A 201 5.26 4.44 -0.61
C LEU A 201 4.75 4.64 0.82
N PRO A 202 5.40 5.52 1.63
CA PRO A 202 4.98 5.77 3.01
C PRO A 202 3.53 6.25 3.17
N SER A 203 2.98 6.92 2.15
CA SER A 203 1.61 7.45 2.12
C SER A 203 0.57 6.49 1.55
N LYS A 204 0.98 5.29 1.15
CA LYS A 204 0.14 4.23 0.56
C LYS A 204 -0.06 3.11 1.58
N ILE A 205 -1.27 2.56 1.64
CA ILE A 205 -1.54 1.31 2.37
C ILE A 205 -1.22 0.13 1.45
N PRO A 206 -0.41 -0.85 1.89
CA PRO A 206 -0.05 -1.98 1.05
C PRO A 206 -1.19 -3.01 0.92
N GLU A 207 -1.43 -3.44 -0.31
CA GLU A 207 -2.21 -4.66 -0.61
C GLU A 207 -1.23 -5.82 -0.80
N VAL A 208 -1.04 -6.61 0.26
CA VAL A 208 0.00 -7.65 0.33
C VAL A 208 -0.31 -8.88 -0.52
N VAL A 209 -1.55 -9.05 -0.98
CA VAL A 209 -1.97 -10.18 -1.82
C VAL A 209 -1.64 -9.94 -3.30
N GLU A 210 -1.70 -8.68 -3.76
CA GLU A 210 -1.52 -8.36 -5.17
C GLU A 210 -0.05 -8.25 -5.59
N SER A 211 0.82 -7.78 -4.69
CA SER A 211 2.23 -7.51 -5.00
C SER A 211 3.13 -7.77 -3.79
N TYR A 212 3.71 -8.97 -3.74
CA TYR A 212 4.65 -9.38 -2.71
C TYR A 212 5.78 -10.25 -3.27
N PHE A 213 6.85 -10.37 -2.50
CA PHE A 213 7.82 -11.46 -2.61
C PHE A 213 7.92 -12.17 -1.26
N THR A 214 8.33 -13.43 -1.30
CA THR A 214 8.39 -14.27 -0.10
C THR A 214 9.82 -14.35 0.42
N VAL A 215 9.98 -14.24 1.73
CA VAL A 215 11.21 -14.57 2.48
C VAL A 215 10.99 -15.94 3.10
N PRO A 216 11.56 -17.01 2.52
CA PRO A 216 11.33 -18.35 3.03
C PRO A 216 12.03 -18.58 4.37
N LEU A 217 11.54 -19.57 5.10
CA LEU A 217 12.12 -20.00 6.36
C LEU A 217 13.56 -20.52 6.16
N ASP A 218 14.45 -20.28 7.12
CA ASP A 218 15.87 -20.70 7.10
C ASP A 218 16.71 -20.19 5.91
N GLN A 219 16.27 -19.08 5.31
CA GLN A 219 16.96 -18.50 4.17
C GLN A 219 17.29 -17.02 4.34
N ARG A 220 18.34 -16.61 3.63
CA ARG A 220 18.80 -15.23 3.55
C ARG A 220 18.41 -14.67 2.19
N ILE A 221 17.59 -13.62 2.22
CA ILE A 221 17.23 -12.83 1.06
C ILE A 221 17.93 -11.48 1.13
N ALA A 222 18.60 -11.11 0.05
CA ALA A 222 19.13 -9.77 -0.18
C ALA A 222 18.38 -9.15 -1.38
N GLY A 223 17.63 -8.08 -1.14
CA GLY A 223 16.90 -7.35 -2.16
C GLY A 223 17.57 -6.01 -2.48
N GLY A 224 18.05 -5.86 -3.72
CA GLY A 224 18.52 -4.60 -4.26
C GLY A 224 17.36 -3.78 -4.80
N ILE A 225 17.06 -2.65 -4.15
CA ILE A 225 16.01 -1.70 -4.53
C ILE A 225 16.51 -0.78 -5.63
N ILE A 226 15.73 -0.68 -6.71
CA ILE A 226 15.94 0.21 -7.84
C ILE A 226 14.71 1.12 -7.96
N PRO A 227 14.76 2.35 -7.45
CA PRO A 227 13.66 3.29 -7.56
C PRO A 227 13.57 3.85 -8.98
N HIS A 228 12.35 3.91 -9.51
CA HIS A 228 12.02 4.62 -10.74
C HIS A 228 11.05 5.75 -10.39
N ILE A 229 11.41 6.97 -10.79
CA ILE A 229 10.56 8.14 -10.56
C ILE A 229 10.01 8.60 -11.89
N ILE A 230 8.70 8.80 -11.94
CA ILE A 230 8.03 9.51 -13.02
C ILE A 230 7.63 10.88 -12.48
N LYS A 231 8.04 11.95 -13.15
CA LYS A 231 7.63 13.32 -12.85
C LYS A 231 6.92 13.92 -14.05
N THR A 232 6.05 14.87 -13.78
CA THR A 232 5.36 15.65 -14.81
C THR A 232 5.72 17.12 -14.64
N SER A 233 6.07 17.79 -15.74
CA SER A 233 6.47 19.19 -15.75
C SER A 233 5.32 20.11 -15.29
N ALA A 234 5.68 21.32 -14.83
CA ALA A 234 4.69 22.34 -14.48
C ALA A 234 3.87 22.81 -15.70
N GLY A 235 4.45 22.76 -16.92
CA GLY A 235 3.75 23.10 -18.16
C GLY A 235 2.60 22.14 -18.45
N VAL A 236 2.81 20.83 -18.22
CA VAL A 236 1.79 19.79 -18.42
C VAL A 236 0.67 19.85 -17.36
N LYS A 237 0.92 20.45 -16.19
CA LYS A 237 -0.11 20.66 -15.15
C LYS A 237 -1.28 21.54 -15.62
N THR A 238 -1.05 22.40 -16.62
CA THR A 238 -2.11 23.28 -17.17
C THR A 238 -3.13 22.55 -18.06
N PHE A 239 -2.80 21.34 -18.54
CA PHE A 239 -3.69 20.55 -19.37
C PHE A 239 -4.79 19.90 -18.53
N ASP A 240 -5.93 19.60 -19.15
CA ASP A 240 -7.02 18.88 -18.48
C ASP A 240 -6.57 17.46 -18.05
N PRO A 241 -6.93 16.98 -16.83
CA PRO A 241 -6.55 15.66 -16.35
C PRO A 241 -6.84 14.51 -17.32
N PHE A 242 -7.98 14.55 -18.02
CA PHE A 242 -8.38 13.49 -18.96
C PHE A 242 -7.62 13.54 -20.28
N LYS A 243 -6.93 14.64 -20.61
CA LYS A 243 -6.03 14.72 -21.78
C LYS A 243 -4.63 14.24 -21.47
N ARG A 244 -4.20 14.36 -20.21
CA ARG A 244 -2.88 13.89 -19.75
C ARG A 244 -2.91 12.50 -19.11
N ASP A 245 -4.10 11.90 -18.99
CA ASP A 245 -4.34 10.59 -18.39
C ASP A 245 -3.73 10.41 -16.99
N CYS A 246 -3.70 11.46 -16.19
CA CYS A 246 -3.21 11.40 -14.81
C CYS A 246 -3.79 12.51 -13.91
N TYR A 247 -3.85 12.23 -12.61
CA TYR A 247 -4.21 13.20 -11.58
C TYR A 247 -2.99 13.65 -10.77
N PHE A 248 -2.93 14.95 -10.46
CA PHE A 248 -2.11 15.45 -9.37
C PHE A 248 -2.84 15.28 -8.02
N PRO A 249 -2.12 15.04 -6.92
CA PRO A 249 -2.66 15.01 -5.56
C PRO A 249 -3.70 16.08 -5.21
N SER A 250 -3.55 17.30 -5.73
CA SER A 250 -4.45 18.43 -5.45
C SER A 250 -5.76 18.44 -6.25
N GLU A 251 -5.90 17.61 -7.27
CA GLU A 251 -6.99 17.72 -8.25
C GLU A 251 -8.18 16.82 -7.95
N LYS A 252 -7.92 15.72 -7.24
CA LYS A 252 -8.94 14.75 -6.85
C LYS A 252 -8.84 14.48 -5.37
N ALA A 253 -9.81 14.99 -4.62
CA ALA A 253 -9.96 14.63 -3.22
C ALA A 253 -10.53 13.21 -3.11
N LEU A 254 -9.95 12.43 -2.20
CA LEU A 254 -10.45 11.13 -1.79
C LEU A 254 -11.32 11.29 -0.53
N LYS A 255 -12.16 10.30 -0.23
CA LYS A 255 -13.10 10.36 0.90
C LYS A 255 -12.42 10.08 2.24
N PHE A 256 -11.56 9.08 2.28
CA PHE A 256 -10.90 8.56 3.47
C PHE A 256 -9.42 8.97 3.50
N PHE A 257 -8.76 9.08 2.35
CA PHE A 257 -7.33 9.44 2.27
C PHE A 257 -7.09 10.93 2.04
N LYS A 258 -6.05 11.49 2.68
CA LYS A 258 -5.66 12.91 2.54
C LYS A 258 -4.93 13.23 1.23
N THR A 259 -4.23 12.25 0.66
CA THR A 259 -3.44 12.41 -0.56
C THR A 259 -3.91 11.40 -1.60
N TYR A 260 -4.19 11.89 -2.81
CA TYR A 260 -4.54 11.02 -3.92
C TYR A 260 -3.33 10.19 -4.37
N THR A 261 -3.51 8.88 -4.37
CA THR A 261 -2.72 7.94 -5.17
C THR A 261 -3.66 7.07 -5.98
N HIS A 262 -3.12 6.45 -7.03
CA HIS A 262 -3.86 5.48 -7.83
C HIS A 262 -4.43 4.37 -6.93
N GLU A 263 -3.61 3.82 -6.04
CA GLU A 263 -4.01 2.68 -5.20
C GLU A 263 -4.91 3.08 -4.05
N ASN A 264 -4.71 4.26 -3.44
CA ASN A 264 -5.64 4.76 -2.44
C ASN A 264 -7.03 4.94 -3.08
N CYS A 265 -7.11 5.47 -4.30
CA CYS A 265 -8.37 5.58 -5.06
C CYS A 265 -9.01 4.22 -5.34
N LEU A 266 -8.22 3.23 -5.78
CA LEU A 266 -8.71 1.87 -5.99
C LEU A 266 -9.22 1.23 -4.70
N MET A 267 -8.51 1.44 -3.57
CA MET A 267 -8.94 0.96 -2.26
C MET A 267 -10.28 1.57 -1.85
N GLU A 268 -10.49 2.88 -2.04
CA GLU A 268 -11.82 3.49 -1.79
C GLU A 268 -12.89 2.95 -2.72
N CYS A 269 -12.55 2.71 -3.99
CA CYS A 269 -13.49 2.15 -4.95
C CYS A 269 -13.91 0.73 -4.55
N LYS A 270 -12.94 -0.11 -4.15
CA LYS A 270 -13.14 -1.48 -3.64
C LYS A 270 -13.99 -1.45 -2.37
N THR A 271 -13.71 -0.56 -1.41
CA THR A 271 -14.53 -0.36 -0.21
C THR A 271 -15.96 0.02 -0.56
N ASN A 272 -16.16 1.02 -1.42
CA ASN A 272 -17.50 1.51 -1.78
C ASN A 272 -18.30 0.46 -2.56
N PHE A 273 -17.65 -0.28 -3.45
CA PHE A 273 -18.26 -1.39 -4.18
C PHE A 273 -18.69 -2.51 -3.23
N THR A 274 -17.82 -2.90 -2.30
CA THR A 274 -18.10 -3.94 -1.30
C THR A 274 -19.26 -3.52 -0.39
N LEU A 275 -19.26 -2.27 0.07
CA LEU A 275 -20.35 -1.73 0.90
C LEU A 275 -21.69 -1.72 0.16
N ARG A 276 -21.71 -1.34 -1.13
CA ARG A 276 -22.96 -1.32 -1.94
C ARG A 276 -23.49 -2.70 -2.27
N THR A 277 -22.59 -3.66 -2.49
CA THR A 277 -22.95 -5.01 -2.96
C THR A 277 -23.29 -5.94 -1.79
N CYS A 278 -22.47 -5.90 -0.73
CA CYS A 278 -22.54 -6.83 0.39
C CYS A 278 -23.09 -6.19 1.67
N GLY A 279 -23.21 -4.85 1.72
CA GLY A 279 -23.63 -4.13 2.93
C GLY A 279 -22.53 -4.04 4.00
N CYS A 280 -21.28 -4.33 3.65
CA CYS A 280 -20.17 -4.42 4.59
C CYS A 280 -18.82 -4.01 4.02
N VAL A 281 -17.82 -3.92 4.89
CA VAL A 281 -16.42 -3.65 4.52
C VAL A 281 -15.49 -4.61 5.26
N GLY A 282 -14.35 -4.92 4.65
CA GLY A 282 -13.30 -5.71 5.30
C GLY A 282 -12.63 -4.94 6.44
N PHE A 283 -12.06 -5.64 7.43
CA PHE A 283 -11.43 -5.02 8.61
C PHE A 283 -10.22 -4.14 8.30
N TYR A 284 -9.55 -4.37 7.16
CA TYR A 284 -8.42 -3.59 6.67
C TYR A 284 -8.85 -2.40 5.78
N MET A 285 -10.11 -2.37 5.35
CA MET A 285 -10.62 -1.33 4.45
C MET A 285 -10.96 -0.06 5.25
N PRO A 286 -10.67 1.14 4.72
CA PRO A 286 -11.05 2.39 5.38
C PRO A 286 -12.57 2.57 5.37
N SER A 287 -13.17 2.95 6.49
CA SER A 287 -14.61 3.19 6.59
C SER A 287 -14.94 4.23 7.65
N ASN A 288 -16.11 4.88 7.55
CA ASN A 288 -16.60 5.82 8.57
C ASN A 288 -17.53 5.15 9.60
N PHE A 289 -17.83 3.86 9.41
CA PHE A 289 -18.82 3.13 10.19
C PHE A 289 -18.27 1.79 10.66
N SER A 290 -18.71 1.36 11.84
CA SER A 290 -18.36 0.07 12.44
C SER A 290 -19.15 -1.12 11.88
N MET A 291 -19.43 -1.13 10.57
CA MET A 291 -20.23 -2.18 9.94
C MET A 291 -19.32 -3.21 9.25
N LEU A 292 -18.69 -4.06 10.06
CA LEU A 292 -18.15 -5.34 9.62
C LEU A 292 -19.32 -6.30 9.38
N SER A 293 -19.41 -6.92 8.19
CA SER A 293 -20.24 -8.13 8.06
C SER A 293 -19.30 -9.31 8.01
N ILE A 294 -19.55 -10.23 8.93
CA ILE A 294 -18.88 -11.53 9.03
C ILE A 294 -19.69 -12.56 8.21
N ASN A 295 -20.74 -12.15 7.51
CA ASN A 295 -21.55 -13.07 6.71
C ASN A 295 -20.81 -13.40 5.40
N SER A 296 -20.23 -14.61 5.37
CA SER A 296 -19.70 -15.29 4.19
C SER A 296 -20.78 -15.61 3.14
N GLU A 297 -22.06 -15.39 3.43
CA GLU A 297 -23.17 -15.66 2.51
C GLU A 297 -23.30 -14.67 1.35
N ILE A 298 -22.54 -13.57 1.34
CA ILE A 298 -22.53 -12.62 0.21
C ILE A 298 -21.11 -12.49 -0.35
N LEU A 299 -20.46 -13.62 -0.63
CA LEU A 299 -19.48 -13.63 -1.70
C LEU A 299 -20.25 -13.32 -2.99
N PRO A 300 -19.95 -12.21 -3.70
CA PRO A 300 -20.59 -11.96 -4.97
C PRO A 300 -20.34 -13.18 -5.85
N GLU A 301 -21.41 -13.79 -6.36
CA GLU A 301 -21.31 -14.76 -7.45
C GLU A 301 -20.30 -14.18 -8.46
N LYS A 302 -19.22 -14.92 -8.75
CA LYS A 302 -18.19 -14.60 -9.75
C LYS A 302 -18.75 -14.26 -11.15
N ASN A 303 -20.07 -14.31 -11.33
CA ASN A 303 -20.81 -14.16 -12.57
C ASN A 303 -21.43 -12.76 -12.81
N LYS A 304 -21.39 -11.81 -11.85
CA LYS A 304 -21.70 -10.40 -12.16
C LYS A 304 -20.43 -9.62 -12.48
N ARG A 305 -19.95 -9.76 -13.72
CA ARG A 305 -18.94 -8.87 -14.34
C ARG A 305 -19.51 -7.47 -14.64
N ASN A 306 -20.19 -6.86 -13.68
CA ASN A 306 -20.32 -5.41 -13.74
C ASN A 306 -19.03 -4.87 -13.15
N SER A 307 -18.02 -4.65 -14.00
CA SER A 307 -16.83 -3.90 -13.59
C SER A 307 -17.33 -2.58 -13.03
N ALA A 308 -17.16 -2.37 -11.72
CA ALA A 308 -17.45 -1.08 -11.13
C ALA A 308 -16.58 -0.06 -11.88
N TYR A 309 -17.23 0.91 -12.53
CA TYR A 309 -16.50 1.99 -13.18
C TYR A 309 -15.86 2.85 -12.10
N CYS A 310 -14.54 2.70 -11.92
CA CYS A 310 -13.73 3.48 -11.00
C CYS A 310 -12.94 4.50 -11.84
N ASP A 311 -13.21 5.78 -11.63
CA ASP A 311 -12.45 6.88 -12.23
C ASP A 311 -11.14 7.07 -11.44
N CYS A 312 -10.20 6.13 -11.52
CA CYS A 312 -8.92 6.21 -10.83
C CYS A 312 -7.79 6.28 -11.85
N LEU A 313 -7.50 7.48 -12.38
CA LEU A 313 -6.34 7.70 -13.24
C LEU A 313 -5.04 7.57 -12.43
N PRO A 314 -3.91 7.18 -13.05
CA PRO A 314 -2.63 7.11 -12.37
C PRO A 314 -2.20 8.50 -11.86
N THR A 315 -1.28 8.52 -10.89
CA THR A 315 -0.67 9.76 -10.40
C THR A 315 0.28 10.36 -11.44
N CYS A 316 0.28 11.68 -11.58
CA CYS A 316 1.19 12.37 -12.50
C CYS A 316 2.65 12.34 -12.04
N THR A 317 2.87 12.29 -10.73
CA THR A 317 4.17 12.08 -10.11
C THR A 317 4.09 10.81 -9.29
N ASP A 318 4.93 9.83 -9.61
CA ASP A 318 4.89 8.52 -8.97
C ASP A 318 6.30 7.95 -8.77
N VAL A 319 6.43 7.07 -7.77
CA VAL A 319 7.67 6.41 -7.42
C VAL A 319 7.41 4.92 -7.26
N THR A 320 7.99 4.12 -8.17
CA THR A 320 7.87 2.67 -8.16
C THR A 320 9.20 2.03 -7.77
N TYR A 321 9.17 0.95 -7.00
CA TYR A 321 10.35 0.23 -6.56
C TYR A 321 10.47 -1.11 -7.27
N ASN A 322 11.50 -1.25 -8.11
CA ASN A 322 11.87 -2.53 -8.67
C ASN A 322 12.85 -3.24 -7.74
N LEU A 323 12.72 -4.57 -7.63
CA LEU A 323 13.55 -5.39 -6.79
C LEU A 323 14.35 -6.39 -7.62
N GLU A 324 15.64 -6.48 -7.30
CA GLU A 324 16.47 -7.61 -7.69
C GLU A 324 16.78 -8.45 -6.46
N LEU A 325 16.28 -9.69 -6.43
CA LEU A 325 16.40 -10.58 -5.29
C LEU A 325 17.57 -11.55 -5.49
N SER A 326 18.34 -11.74 -4.42
CA SER A 326 19.37 -12.77 -4.29
C SER A 326 19.06 -13.62 -3.08
N GLN A 327 18.97 -14.93 -3.26
CA GLN A 327 18.60 -15.88 -2.23
C GLN A 327 19.74 -16.86 -1.98
N ASN A 328 20.09 -17.04 -0.71
CA ASN A 328 21.12 -17.98 -0.30
C ASN A 328 20.64 -18.77 0.92
N ASN A 329 20.93 -20.07 0.90
CA ASN A 329 20.83 -20.89 2.10
C ASN A 329 21.87 -20.40 3.12
N PHE A 330 21.49 -20.35 4.40
CA PHE A 330 22.42 -19.94 5.44
C PHE A 330 22.16 -20.72 6.72
N LYS A 331 23.16 -20.79 7.59
CA LYS A 331 23.00 -21.21 8.98
C LYS A 331 23.14 -19.98 9.85
N TYR A 332 22.15 -19.72 10.70
CA TYR A 332 22.20 -18.57 11.59
C TYR A 332 23.22 -18.82 12.70
N GLU A 333 24.24 -17.96 12.76
CA GLU A 333 25.18 -17.89 13.86
C GLU A 333 24.98 -16.55 14.57
N PRO A 334 24.63 -16.55 15.87
CA PRO A 334 24.43 -15.31 16.61
C PRO A 334 25.73 -14.53 16.70
N ARG A 335 25.63 -13.20 16.63
CA ARG A 335 26.78 -12.30 16.69
C ARG A 335 27.49 -12.36 18.05
N ASP A 336 26.72 -12.58 19.12
CA ASP A 336 27.23 -12.92 20.44
C ASP A 336 27.42 -14.44 20.55
N LYS A 337 28.66 -14.87 20.70
CA LYS A 337 29.03 -16.28 20.86
C LYS A 337 28.46 -16.92 22.13
N ASN A 338 28.05 -16.11 23.11
CA ASN A 338 27.47 -16.61 24.36
C ASN A 338 25.95 -16.87 24.26
N LEU A 339 25.29 -16.41 23.20
CA LEU A 339 23.86 -16.60 23.02
C LEU A 339 23.59 -18.00 22.46
N LYS A 340 22.96 -18.88 23.25
CA LYS A 340 22.54 -20.20 22.79
C LYS A 340 21.33 -20.05 21.85
N LEU A 341 21.48 -20.54 20.62
CA LEU A 341 20.37 -20.71 19.68
C LEU A 341 19.28 -21.58 20.32
N LYS A 342 18.03 -21.13 20.22
CA LYS A 342 16.89 -21.91 20.67
C LYS A 342 16.64 -23.03 19.65
N LYS A 343 16.51 -24.27 20.12
CA LYS A 343 16.13 -25.40 19.26
C LYS A 343 14.67 -25.25 18.82
N GLY A 344 14.35 -25.68 17.59
CA GLY A 344 12.99 -25.64 17.05
C GLY A 344 12.55 -24.25 16.56
N ILE A 345 13.50 -23.42 16.13
CA ILE A 345 13.24 -22.09 15.58
C ILE A 345 13.91 -22.00 14.21
N TYR A 346 13.15 -21.56 13.21
CA TYR A 346 13.63 -21.15 11.90
C TYR A 346 14.12 -19.71 11.99
N TYR A 347 15.27 -19.42 11.40
CA TYR A 347 15.84 -18.08 11.34
C TYR A 347 15.88 -17.61 9.90
N SER A 348 15.23 -16.49 9.60
CA SER A 348 15.20 -15.93 8.24
C SER A 348 15.83 -14.55 8.24
N ILE A 349 16.57 -14.20 7.20
CA ILE A 349 17.26 -12.90 7.11
C ILE A 349 16.75 -12.16 5.88
N LEU A 350 16.32 -10.93 6.09
CA LEU A 350 15.98 -10.00 5.01
C LEU A 350 16.94 -8.82 5.05
N THR A 351 17.62 -8.56 3.93
CA THR A 351 18.48 -7.39 3.74
C THR A 351 17.97 -6.59 2.55
N LEU A 352 17.43 -5.40 2.79
CA LEU A 352 16.94 -4.49 1.75
C LEU A 352 17.86 -3.27 1.65
N TYR A 353 18.36 -2.97 0.45
CA TYR A 353 19.27 -1.84 0.24
C TYR A 353 19.07 -1.23 -1.14
N PHE A 354 19.37 0.07 -1.27
CA PHE A 354 19.40 0.71 -2.59
C PHE A 354 20.60 0.21 -3.38
N LYS A 355 20.38 -0.22 -4.64
CA LYS A 355 21.44 -0.77 -5.50
C LYS A 355 22.38 0.31 -6.04
N LYS A 356 21.86 1.50 -6.34
CA LYS A 356 22.59 2.62 -6.94
C LYS A 356 22.45 3.87 -6.06
N ASN A 357 23.51 4.71 -6.04
CA ASN A 357 23.53 6.01 -5.35
C ASN A 357 22.84 7.14 -6.14
N HIS A 358 22.26 6.85 -7.29
CA HIS A 358 21.50 7.79 -8.11
C HIS A 358 20.15 7.20 -8.48
N ILE A 359 19.20 8.08 -8.79
CA ILE A 359 17.85 7.70 -9.17
C ILE A 359 17.60 8.12 -10.62
N GLU A 360 17.17 7.17 -11.44
CA GLU A 360 16.78 7.45 -12.83
C GLU A 360 15.35 8.03 -12.84
N THR A 361 15.23 9.29 -13.24
CA THR A 361 13.94 10.00 -13.30
C THR A 361 13.49 10.14 -14.76
N LYS A 362 12.24 9.78 -15.04
CA LYS A 362 11.58 10.04 -16.33
C LYS A 362 10.66 11.24 -16.16
N GLU A 363 10.86 12.27 -16.96
CA GLU A 363 10.03 13.47 -16.91
C GLU A 363 9.12 13.56 -18.14
N ARG A 364 7.83 13.81 -17.91
CA ARG A 364 6.85 14.11 -18.95
C ARG A 364 6.82 15.61 -19.18
N ASN A 365 7.22 16.03 -20.37
CA ASN A 365 7.21 17.43 -20.81
C ASN A 365 6.18 17.63 -21.92
N GLU A 366 5.68 18.85 -22.04
CA GLU A 366 4.87 19.24 -23.18
C GLU A 366 5.66 19.11 -24.49
N LEU A 367 5.04 18.53 -25.53
CA LEU A 367 5.69 18.31 -26.83
C LEU A 367 5.86 19.63 -27.62
N TYR A 368 4.88 20.52 -27.50
CA TYR A 368 4.88 21.85 -28.12
C TYR A 368 4.39 22.89 -27.12
N GLY A 369 5.26 23.83 -26.76
CA GLY A 369 4.89 24.99 -25.96
C GLY A 369 4.23 26.09 -26.80
N PHE A 370 3.63 27.08 -26.13
CA PHE A 370 3.10 28.27 -26.80
C PHE A 370 4.20 29.07 -27.52
N SER A 371 5.42 29.09 -26.96
CA SER A 371 6.61 29.68 -27.57
C SER A 371 6.97 29.00 -28.89
N ASP A 372 6.92 27.67 -28.94
CA ASP A 372 7.28 26.90 -30.12
C ASP A 372 6.24 27.10 -31.22
N LEU A 373 4.96 27.21 -30.85
CA LEU A 373 3.89 27.55 -31.78
C LEU A 373 4.13 28.92 -32.42
N ILE A 374 4.42 29.96 -31.61
CA ILE A 374 4.75 31.30 -32.14
C ILE A 374 6.01 31.26 -32.99
N SER A 375 7.03 30.52 -32.58
CA SER A 375 8.29 30.39 -33.33
C SER A 375 8.06 29.75 -34.70
N ASN A 376 7.27 28.67 -34.75
CA ASN A 376 6.94 27.98 -36.01
C ASN A 376 6.09 28.86 -36.94
N PHE A 377 5.05 29.52 -36.42
CA PHE A 377 4.24 30.45 -37.22
C PHE A 377 5.04 31.66 -37.69
N GLY A 378 5.84 32.26 -36.80
CA GLY A 378 6.68 33.41 -37.11
C GLY A 378 7.78 33.05 -38.11
N GLY A 379 8.38 31.87 -37.99
CA GLY A 379 9.38 31.37 -38.94
C GLY A 379 8.79 31.13 -40.34
N LEU A 380 7.61 30.50 -40.42
CA LEU A 380 6.93 30.28 -41.70
C LEU A 380 6.48 31.59 -42.35
N LEU A 381 5.86 32.50 -41.60
CA LEU A 381 5.44 33.81 -42.11
C LEU A 381 6.65 34.67 -42.51
N GLY A 382 7.71 34.70 -41.70
CA GLY A 382 8.93 35.43 -42.01
C GLY A 382 9.63 34.92 -43.29
N LEU A 383 9.65 33.60 -43.48
CA LEU A 383 10.29 32.99 -44.65
C LEU A 383 9.49 33.19 -45.95
N PHE A 384 8.17 32.97 -45.92
CA PHE A 384 7.36 32.97 -47.13
C PHE A 384 6.82 34.35 -47.52
N THR A 385 6.52 35.22 -46.56
CA THR A 385 5.93 36.54 -46.84
C THR A 385 6.81 37.71 -46.44
N GLY A 386 7.95 37.46 -45.78
CA GLY A 386 8.78 38.52 -45.19
C GLY A 386 8.09 39.24 -44.03
N PHE A 387 6.99 38.69 -43.52
CA PHE A 387 6.19 39.31 -42.48
C PHE A 387 6.91 39.24 -41.13
N SER A 388 7.03 40.38 -40.47
CA SER A 388 7.69 40.51 -39.17
C SER A 388 6.78 41.17 -38.13
N ILE A 389 7.21 41.17 -36.87
CA ILE A 389 6.53 41.91 -35.80
C ILE A 389 6.43 43.41 -36.12
N LEU A 390 7.45 43.98 -36.78
CA LEU A 390 7.40 45.38 -37.23
C LEU A 390 6.31 45.58 -38.29
N SER A 391 6.16 44.64 -39.23
CA SER A 391 5.08 44.66 -40.23
C SER A 391 3.70 44.56 -39.55
N PHE A 392 3.56 43.76 -38.49
CA PHE A 392 2.31 43.69 -37.72
C PHE A 392 1.97 45.01 -37.03
N ILE A 393 2.95 45.67 -36.40
CA ILE A 393 2.77 46.99 -35.77
C ILE A 393 2.41 48.04 -36.83
N GLU A 394 3.03 47.99 -38.00
CA GLU A 394 2.75 48.90 -39.12
C GLU A 394 1.30 48.76 -39.61
N ILE A 395 0.79 47.52 -39.73
CA ILE A 395 -0.62 47.26 -40.05
C ILE A 395 -1.55 47.85 -38.99
N ILE A 396 -1.27 47.65 -37.70
CA ILE A 396 -2.08 48.22 -36.61
C ILE A 396 -2.06 49.76 -36.69
N TYR A 397 -0.90 50.36 -36.92
CA TYR A 397 -0.76 51.82 -37.08
C TYR A 397 -1.63 52.34 -38.24
N PHE A 398 -1.57 51.69 -39.40
CA PHE A 398 -2.37 52.08 -40.56
C PHE A 398 -3.87 51.87 -40.38
N LEU A 399 -4.28 50.81 -39.69
CA LEU A 399 -5.68 50.47 -39.44
C LEU A 399 -6.29 51.15 -38.20
N SER A 400 -5.52 51.85 -37.37
CA SER A 400 -6.06 52.55 -36.20
C SER A 400 -5.72 54.04 -36.23
N LEU A 401 -4.46 54.36 -35.98
CA LEU A 401 -3.99 55.73 -35.79
C LEU A 401 -4.09 56.57 -37.06
N ARG A 402 -3.75 56.01 -38.23
CA ARG A 402 -3.91 56.73 -39.50
C ARG A 402 -5.38 56.94 -39.86
N ILE A 403 -6.22 55.91 -39.65
CA ILE A 403 -7.67 56.00 -39.85
C ILE A 403 -8.27 57.12 -39.00
N TRP A 404 -8.00 57.06 -37.69
CA TRP A 404 -8.54 58.00 -36.72
C TRP A 404 -8.02 59.42 -36.95
N GLY A 405 -6.73 59.56 -37.24
CA GLY A 405 -6.12 60.84 -37.63
C GLY A 405 -6.77 61.43 -38.89
N ASN A 406 -6.97 60.62 -39.93
CA ASN A 406 -7.63 61.05 -41.16
C ASN A 406 -9.08 61.46 -40.93
N ILE A 407 -9.85 60.70 -40.14
CA ILE A 407 -11.24 61.05 -39.80
C ILE A 407 -11.29 62.37 -39.04
N LYS A 408 -10.39 62.58 -38.07
CA LYS A 408 -10.36 63.79 -37.23
C LYS A 408 -9.92 65.04 -38.01
N LEU A 409 -8.98 64.90 -38.94
CA LEU A 409 -8.41 66.02 -39.71
C LEU A 409 -9.17 66.33 -41.02
N HIS A 410 -9.80 65.32 -41.65
CA HIS A 410 -10.37 65.45 -42.99
C HIS A 410 -11.83 64.98 -43.10
N GLY A 411 -12.45 64.54 -42.00
CA GLY A 411 -13.87 64.13 -41.98
C GLY A 411 -14.18 62.85 -42.76
N ASN A 412 -13.18 62.20 -43.37
CA ASN A 412 -13.29 60.96 -44.15
C ASN A 412 -12.09 60.05 -43.87
N TRP A 413 -12.30 58.75 -44.00
CA TRP A 413 -11.27 57.75 -43.73
C TRP A 413 -10.08 57.80 -44.72
N ASN A 414 -10.32 58.07 -46.01
CA ASN A 414 -9.28 58.09 -47.05
C ASN A 414 -8.34 59.31 -47.03
N GLY A 415 -8.48 60.23 -46.05
CA GLY A 415 -7.68 61.44 -45.99
C GLY A 415 -8.21 62.57 -46.88
N LYS A 416 -7.37 63.58 -47.16
CA LYS A 416 -7.73 64.75 -47.98
C LYS A 416 -8.15 64.29 -49.38
N ARG A 417 -9.37 64.62 -49.81
CA ARG A 417 -9.75 64.51 -51.23
C ARG A 417 -8.91 65.55 -51.97
N GLU A 418 -8.01 65.08 -52.83
CA GLU A 418 -7.36 65.94 -53.83
C GLU A 418 -8.40 66.63 -54.71
#